data_AF-A0AAN9FGZ1-F1
#
_entry.id   AF-A0AAN9FGZ1-F1
#
_cell.length_a   1.000
_cell.length_b   1.000
_cell.length_c   1.000
_cell.angle_alpha   90.00
_cell.angle_beta   90.00
_cell.angle_gamma   90.00
#
_symmetry.space_group_name_H-M   'P 1'
#
loop_
_entity.id
_entity.type
_entity.pdbx_description
1 polymer ?
#
loop_
_entity_poly.entity_id
_entity_poly.type
_entity_poly.pdbx_seq_one_letter_code
_entity_poly.pdbx_strand_id
1 'polypeptide(L)'
;MKQPLKNLNSREYVHSVKQEQLLRQDLDSIQSELRLRPQDPELHKKEKILFGKYMKALKDSISILKQKAKENWLQEGDQNTAFFHNAIRSRQYRNHILSIIKEDGQCIQEQQGIMDEFVNHYTSLFGRKNVMWSIEDTGTAIYQTLSPHSHSLTALSQSIDHSALTLPHGGNPKLPMAATQSSR
;
A
#
# COMPACT_ATOMS: atom_id res chain seq x y z
N MET A 1 20.48 11.41 34.48
CA MET A 1 20.48 12.20 33.22
C MET A 1 19.16 12.22 32.46
N LYS A 2 18.24 11.23 32.58
CA LYS A 2 16.97 11.24 31.81
C LYS A 2 15.91 12.26 32.29
N GLN A 3 15.89 12.58 33.59
CA GLN A 3 14.91 13.50 34.19
C GLN A 3 14.95 14.95 33.66
N PRO A 4 16.12 15.63 33.56
CA PRO A 4 16.16 16.99 33.02
C PRO A 4 15.68 17.09 31.57
N LEU A 5 15.96 16.08 30.74
CA LEU A 5 15.51 16.03 29.34
C LEU A 5 13.98 15.84 29.22
N LYS A 6 13.39 15.01 30.10
CA LYS A 6 11.92 14.88 30.17
C LYS A 6 11.24 16.18 30.58
N ASN A 7 11.83 16.90 31.55
CA ASN A 7 11.30 18.18 32.02
C ASN A 7 11.39 19.27 30.94
N LEU A 8 12.48 19.29 30.17
CA LEU A 8 12.64 20.20 29.02
C LEU A 8 11.58 19.94 27.95
N ASN A 9 11.38 18.69 27.53
CA ASN A 9 10.37 18.33 26.54
C ASN A 9 8.94 18.67 27.01
N SER A 10 8.62 18.39 28.27
CA SER A 10 7.31 18.76 28.85
C SER A 10 7.08 20.27 28.82
N ARG A 11 8.09 21.05 29.20
CA ARG A 11 8.02 22.53 29.18
C ARG A 11 7.92 23.09 27.77
N GLU A 12 8.71 22.56 26.83
CA GLU A 12 8.67 22.94 25.42
C GLU A 12 7.32 22.65 24.77
N TYR A 13 6.72 21.50 25.08
CA TYR A 13 5.37 21.17 24.62
C TYR A 13 4.34 22.18 25.13
N VAL A 14 4.30 22.43 26.45
CA VAL A 14 3.34 23.37 27.05
C VAL A 14 3.52 24.77 26.44
N HIS A 15 4.78 25.19 26.25
CA HIS A 15 5.09 26.46 25.61
C HIS A 15 4.61 26.50 24.15
N SER A 16 4.91 25.47 23.35
CA SER A 16 4.52 25.41 21.93
C SER A 16 3.01 25.43 21.75
N VAL A 17 2.26 24.66 22.56
CA VAL A 17 0.79 24.63 22.52
C VAL A 17 0.21 25.98 22.93
N LYS A 18 0.76 26.61 23.97
CA LYS A 18 0.33 27.94 24.40
C LYS A 18 0.59 29.00 23.33
N GLN A 19 1.73 28.95 22.66
CA GLN A 19 2.08 29.86 21.56
C GLN A 19 1.13 29.68 20.36
N GLU A 20 0.83 28.44 19.97
CA GLU A 20 -0.15 28.16 18.92
C GLU A 20 -1.53 28.75 19.26
N GLN A 21 -1.99 28.56 20.51
CA GLN A 21 -3.29 29.05 20.95
C GLN A 21 -3.37 30.58 20.95
N LEU A 22 -2.31 31.27 21.40
CA LEU A 22 -2.25 32.73 21.36
C LEU A 22 -2.30 33.26 19.92
N LEU A 23 -1.50 32.68 19.02
CA LEU A 23 -1.48 33.09 17.61
C LEU A 23 -2.82 32.83 16.92
N ARG A 24 -3.54 31.77 17.31
CA ARG A 24 -4.90 31.52 16.84
C ARG A 24 -5.88 32.60 17.31
N GLN A 25 -5.83 32.97 18.59
CA GLN A 25 -6.68 34.05 19.13
C GLN A 25 -6.40 35.39 18.46
N ASP A 26 -5.14 35.69 18.18
CA ASP A 26 -4.75 36.91 17.47
C ASP A 26 -5.27 36.90 16.02
N LEU A 27 -5.22 35.75 15.34
CA LEU A 27 -5.79 35.58 14.00
C LEU A 27 -7.32 35.74 14.01
N ASP A 28 -8.02 35.11 14.95
CA ASP A 28 -9.47 35.22 15.09
C ASP A 28 -9.89 36.67 15.34
N SER A 29 -9.09 37.41 16.11
CA SER A 29 -9.30 38.84 16.36
C SER A 29 -9.14 39.67 15.08
N ILE A 30 -8.05 39.50 14.34
CA ILE A 30 -7.83 40.23 13.07
C ILE A 30 -8.90 39.87 12.04
N GLN A 31 -9.28 38.59 11.94
CA GLN A 31 -10.34 38.16 11.03
C GLN A 31 -11.68 38.80 11.39
N SER A 32 -11.96 39.00 12.67
CA SER A 32 -13.13 39.72 13.14
C SER A 32 -13.07 41.20 12.78
N GLU A 33 -11.90 41.85 12.90
CA GLU A 33 -11.71 43.24 12.48
C GLU A 33 -11.82 43.40 10.94
N LEU A 34 -11.30 42.45 10.17
CA LEU A 34 -11.39 42.42 8.69
C LEU A 34 -12.82 42.28 8.19
N ARG A 35 -13.68 41.54 8.91
CA ARG A 35 -15.12 41.48 8.60
C ARG A 35 -15.78 42.86 8.68
N LEU A 36 -15.32 43.72 9.59
CA LEU A 36 -15.83 45.08 9.77
C LEU A 36 -15.17 46.08 8.81
N ARG A 37 -13.91 45.85 8.42
CA ARG A 37 -13.14 46.72 7.53
C ARG A 37 -12.45 45.92 6.41
N PRO A 38 -13.21 45.47 5.39
CA PRO A 38 -12.68 44.55 4.38
C PRO A 38 -11.70 45.16 3.38
N GLN A 39 -11.52 46.48 3.37
CA GLN A 39 -10.63 47.17 2.41
C GLN A 39 -9.37 47.75 3.07
N ASP A 40 -9.14 47.50 4.36
CA ASP A 40 -7.98 48.03 5.07
C ASP A 40 -6.70 47.24 4.69
N PRO A 41 -5.76 47.83 3.92
CA PRO A 41 -4.58 47.11 3.44
C PRO A 41 -3.60 46.75 4.57
N GLU A 42 -3.58 47.50 5.67
CA GLU A 42 -2.69 47.22 6.80
C GLU A 42 -3.15 46.01 7.60
N LEU A 43 -4.47 45.84 7.75
CA LEU A 43 -5.07 44.67 8.39
C LEU A 43 -4.77 43.38 7.62
N HIS A 44 -4.85 43.41 6.28
CA HIS A 44 -4.50 42.27 5.44
C HIS A 44 -3.00 41.92 5.52
N LYS A 45 -2.12 42.92 5.56
CA LYS A 45 -0.67 42.68 5.77
C LYS A 45 -0.42 42.03 7.12
N LYS A 46 -1.06 42.52 8.18
CA LYS A 46 -0.94 41.99 9.54
C LYS A 46 -1.48 40.56 9.63
N GLU A 47 -2.63 40.28 9.02
CA GLU A 47 -3.19 38.93 8.90
C GLU A 47 -2.19 37.98 8.24
N LYS A 48 -1.64 38.35 7.08
CA LYS A 48 -0.68 37.51 6.35
C LYS A 48 0.55 37.18 7.19
N ILE A 49 1.08 38.15 7.92
CA ILE A 49 2.24 37.94 8.81
C ILE A 49 1.88 37.01 9.96
N LEU A 50 0.74 37.24 10.64
CA LEU A 50 0.29 36.39 11.73
C LEU A 50 0.00 34.96 11.25
N PHE A 51 -0.60 34.81 10.07
CA PHE A 51 -0.86 33.52 9.48
C PHE A 51 0.44 32.74 9.24
N GLY A 52 1.47 33.40 8.72
CA GLY A 52 2.80 32.79 8.59
C GLY A 52 3.40 32.33 9.93
N LYS A 53 3.27 33.14 10.98
CA LYS A 53 3.73 32.77 12.33
C LYS A 53 2.93 31.60 12.91
N TYR A 54 1.60 31.63 12.77
CA TYR A 54 0.70 30.57 13.19
C TYR A 54 1.03 29.24 12.51
N MET A 55 1.20 29.25 11.19
CA MET A 55 1.55 28.05 10.42
C MET A 55 2.89 27.45 10.86
N LYS A 56 3.87 28.29 11.21
CA LYS A 56 5.15 27.82 11.76
C LYS A 56 4.96 27.18 13.13
N ALA A 57 4.27 27.86 14.05
CA ALA A 57 4.00 27.34 15.40
C ALA A 57 3.20 26.03 15.36
N LEU A 58 2.23 25.92 14.46
CA LEU A 58 1.43 24.71 14.23
C LEU A 58 2.31 23.55 13.72
N LYS A 59 3.23 23.82 12.79
CA LYS A 59 4.17 22.79 12.32
C LYS A 59 5.04 22.26 13.46
N ASP A 60 5.51 23.14 14.34
CA ASP A 60 6.32 22.78 15.49
C ASP A 60 5.50 21.98 16.52
N SER A 61 4.27 22.41 16.84
CA SER A 61 3.37 21.71 17.77
C SER A 61 3.02 20.30 17.28
N ILE A 62 2.72 20.16 15.98
CA ILE A 62 2.47 18.87 15.33
C ILE A 62 3.72 17.97 15.40
N SER A 63 4.92 18.52 15.20
CA SER A 63 6.17 17.75 15.30
C SER A 63 6.35 17.17 16.69
N ILE A 64 6.12 17.97 17.73
CA ILE A 64 6.22 17.52 19.13
C ILE A 64 5.15 16.46 19.43
N LEU A 65 3.91 16.64 18.95
CA LEU A 65 2.84 15.65 19.10
C LEU A 65 3.20 14.31 18.45
N LYS A 66 3.81 14.33 17.26
CA LYS A 66 4.32 13.12 16.59
C LYS A 66 5.40 12.43 17.42
N GLN A 67 6.32 13.18 18.01
CA GLN A 67 7.35 12.62 18.89
C GLN A 67 6.73 11.95 20.12
N LYS A 68 5.75 12.60 20.77
CA LYS A 68 5.03 12.02 21.91
C LYS A 68 4.23 10.77 21.54
N ALA A 69 3.55 10.78 20.39
CA ALA A 69 2.85 9.60 19.90
C ALA A 69 3.82 8.43 19.67
N LYS A 70 5.02 8.70 19.15
CA LYS A 70 6.09 7.70 19.00
C LYS A 70 6.62 7.21 20.34
N GLU A 71 6.81 8.10 21.32
CA GLU A 71 7.21 7.71 22.69
C GLU A 71 6.16 6.80 23.33
N ASN A 72 4.87 7.18 23.26
CA ASN A 72 3.77 6.36 23.78
C ASN A 72 3.73 4.99 23.08
N TRP A 73 3.86 4.96 21.75
CA TRP A 73 3.91 3.70 21.01
C TRP A 73 5.07 2.81 21.45
N LEU A 74 6.27 3.38 21.63
CA LEU A 74 7.44 2.64 22.10
C LEU A 74 7.30 2.17 23.55
N GLN A 75 6.60 2.93 24.39
CA GLN A 75 6.35 2.58 25.78
C GLN A 75 5.30 1.46 25.92
N GLU A 76 4.23 1.52 25.14
CA GLU A 76 3.14 0.54 25.18
C GLU A 76 3.44 -0.72 24.36
N GLY A 77 4.28 -0.62 23.32
CA GLY A 77 4.73 -1.76 22.53
C GLY A 77 3.59 -2.51 21.83
N ASP A 78 3.70 -3.85 21.77
CA ASP A 78 2.67 -4.77 21.26
C ASP A 78 1.76 -5.29 22.40
N GLN A 79 1.68 -4.54 23.49
CA GLN A 79 0.73 -4.87 24.53
C GLN A 79 -0.69 -4.59 24.00
N ASN A 80 -1.65 -5.46 24.34
CA ASN A 80 -3.07 -5.30 24.03
C ASN A 80 -3.70 -4.15 24.85
N THR A 81 -3.12 -2.97 24.79
CA THR A 81 -3.60 -1.79 25.50
C THR A 81 -4.81 -1.21 24.81
N ALA A 82 -5.58 -0.40 25.55
CA ALA A 82 -6.70 0.35 24.98
C ALA A 82 -6.24 1.26 23.82
N PHE A 83 -5.02 1.79 23.87
CA PHE A 83 -4.44 2.60 22.80
C PHE A 83 -4.25 1.79 21.51
N PHE A 84 -3.71 0.56 21.57
CA PHE A 84 -3.56 -0.32 20.42
C PHE A 84 -4.90 -0.60 19.74
N HIS A 85 -5.91 -0.98 20.52
CA HIS A 85 -7.25 -1.24 19.99
C HIS A 85 -7.90 0.04 19.42
N ASN A 86 -7.69 1.21 20.04
CA ASN A 86 -8.17 2.48 19.51
C ASN A 86 -7.45 2.86 18.20
N ALA A 87 -6.15 2.61 18.09
CA ALA A 87 -5.39 2.83 16.86
C ALA A 87 -5.88 1.92 15.73
N ILE A 88 -6.15 0.64 16.01
CA ILE A 88 -6.76 -0.29 15.05
C ILE A 88 -8.13 0.22 14.60
N ARG A 89 -9.01 0.58 15.54
CA ARG A 89 -10.34 1.11 15.20
C ARG A 89 -10.26 2.38 14.35
N SER A 90 -9.36 3.30 14.69
CA SER A 90 -9.13 4.51 13.90
C SER A 90 -8.62 4.21 12.49
N ARG A 91 -7.75 3.20 12.34
CA ARG A 91 -7.30 2.74 11.03
C ARG A 91 -8.43 2.08 10.24
N GLN A 92 -9.22 1.22 10.88
CA GLN A 92 -10.38 0.57 10.27
C GLN A 92 -11.39 1.62 9.78
N TYR A 93 -11.71 2.62 10.61
CA TYR A 93 -12.62 3.70 10.25
C TYR A 93 -12.12 4.53 9.06
N ARG A 94 -10.83 4.94 9.06
CA ARG A 94 -10.25 5.68 7.93
C ARG A 94 -10.19 4.89 6.63
N ASN A 95 -10.05 3.57 6.73
CA ASN A 95 -10.00 2.68 5.57
C ASN A 95 -11.39 2.16 5.17
N HIS A 96 -12.44 2.54 5.90
CA HIS A 96 -13.79 2.10 5.60
C HIS A 96 -14.34 2.92 4.42
N ILE A 97 -14.70 2.21 3.36
CA ILE A 97 -15.30 2.81 2.16
C ILE A 97 -16.80 2.92 2.41
N LEU A 98 -17.28 4.16 2.58
CA LEU A 98 -18.69 4.44 2.87
C LEU A 98 -19.58 4.35 1.64
N SER A 99 -19.04 4.69 0.47
CA SER A 99 -19.79 4.64 -0.78
C SER A 99 -18.86 4.61 -1.98
N ILE A 100 -19.37 4.08 -3.09
CA ILE A 100 -18.73 4.11 -4.40
C ILE A 100 -19.73 4.58 -5.44
N ILE A 101 -19.23 5.22 -6.50
CA ILE A 101 -20.02 5.63 -7.66
C ILE A 101 -19.59 4.76 -8.84
N LYS A 102 -20.55 4.10 -9.47
CA LYS A 102 -20.35 3.26 -10.65
C LYS A 102 -20.14 4.08 -11.92
N GLU A 103 -19.74 3.41 -12.99
CA GLU A 103 -19.60 4.02 -14.33
C GLU A 103 -20.94 4.55 -14.89
N ASP A 104 -22.06 3.94 -14.51
CA ASP A 104 -23.42 4.38 -14.87
C ASP A 104 -23.94 5.55 -14.03
N GLY A 105 -23.14 6.06 -13.08
CA GLY A 105 -23.49 7.14 -12.17
C GLY A 105 -24.28 6.70 -10.93
N GLN A 106 -24.56 5.41 -10.74
CA GLN A 106 -25.25 4.90 -9.56
C GLN A 106 -24.35 4.96 -8.32
N CYS A 107 -24.88 5.48 -7.20
CA CYS A 107 -24.19 5.49 -5.91
C CYS A 107 -24.59 4.27 -5.08
N ILE A 108 -23.61 3.46 -4.67
CA ILE A 108 -23.81 2.35 -3.74
C ILE A 108 -23.24 2.74 -2.39
N GLN A 109 -24.05 2.62 -1.34
CA GLN A 109 -23.65 2.84 0.05
C GLN A 109 -23.70 1.56 0.90
N GLU A 110 -24.33 0.51 0.39
CA GLU A 110 -24.40 -0.78 1.06
C GLU A 110 -23.06 -1.52 0.98
N GLN A 111 -22.54 -1.97 2.11
CA GLN A 111 -21.24 -2.63 2.20
C GLN A 111 -21.13 -3.85 1.27
N GLN A 112 -22.19 -4.66 1.18
CA GLN A 112 -22.19 -5.84 0.31
C GLN A 112 -22.13 -5.42 -1.16
N GLY A 113 -22.95 -4.45 -1.58
CA GLY A 113 -22.92 -3.93 -2.95
C GLY A 113 -21.58 -3.28 -3.32
N ILE A 114 -20.91 -2.62 -2.36
CA ILE A 114 -19.55 -2.10 -2.54
C ILE A 114 -18.58 -3.25 -2.83
N MET A 115 -18.62 -4.32 -2.03
CA MET A 115 -17.76 -5.50 -2.22
C MET A 115 -17.99 -6.17 -3.58
N ASP A 116 -19.26 -6.39 -3.96
CA ASP A 116 -19.61 -7.03 -5.21
C ASP A 116 -19.15 -6.21 -6.42
N GLU A 117 -19.31 -4.89 -6.37
CA GLU A 117 -18.83 -3.99 -7.43
C GLU A 117 -17.31 -4.00 -7.54
N PHE A 118 -16.57 -4.03 -6.42
CA PHE A 118 -15.11 -4.18 -6.45
C PHE A 118 -14.69 -5.49 -7.15
N VAL A 119 -15.34 -6.59 -6.81
CA VAL A 119 -15.07 -7.89 -7.46
C VAL A 119 -15.37 -7.82 -8.95
N ASN A 120 -16.54 -7.29 -9.34
CA ASN A 120 -16.94 -7.19 -10.74
C ASN A 120 -15.99 -6.30 -11.54
N HIS A 121 -15.65 -5.12 -11.01
CA HIS A 121 -14.75 -4.18 -11.65
C HIS A 121 -13.38 -4.80 -11.91
N TYR A 122 -12.75 -5.40 -10.89
CA TYR A 122 -11.44 -6.01 -11.05
C TYR A 122 -11.46 -7.32 -11.83
N THR A 123 -12.56 -8.08 -11.78
CA THR A 123 -12.76 -9.25 -12.65
C THR A 123 -12.90 -8.84 -14.11
N SER A 124 -13.57 -7.74 -14.43
CA SER A 124 -13.61 -7.20 -15.79
C SER A 124 -12.23 -6.68 -16.23
N LEU A 125 -11.54 -5.97 -15.34
CA LEU A 125 -10.24 -5.35 -15.60
C LEU A 125 -9.14 -6.39 -15.87
N PHE A 126 -9.06 -7.43 -15.05
CA PHE A 126 -7.99 -8.44 -15.09
C PHE A 126 -8.44 -9.80 -15.63
N GLY A 127 -9.75 -10.07 -15.68
CA GLY A 127 -10.32 -11.34 -16.11
C GLY A 127 -10.54 -11.46 -17.60
N ARG A 128 -9.83 -10.67 -18.44
CA ARG A 128 -9.62 -11.09 -19.82
C ARG A 128 -8.99 -12.47 -19.78
N LYS A 129 -9.78 -13.47 -20.20
CA LYS A 129 -9.32 -14.84 -20.38
C LYS A 129 -7.98 -14.75 -21.08
N ASN A 130 -6.98 -15.38 -20.48
CA ASN A 130 -5.75 -15.77 -21.14
C ASN A 130 -6.14 -16.14 -22.58
N VAL A 131 -5.71 -15.33 -23.55
CA VAL A 131 -5.76 -15.75 -24.94
C VAL A 131 -4.81 -16.92 -24.93
N MET A 132 -5.37 -18.11 -24.71
CA MET A 132 -4.66 -19.35 -24.86
C MET A 132 -4.20 -19.26 -26.31
N TRP A 133 -2.94 -18.89 -26.50
CA TRP A 133 -2.28 -18.99 -27.77
C TRP A 133 -2.47 -20.45 -28.14
N SER A 134 -3.28 -20.70 -29.17
CA SER A 134 -3.46 -22.06 -29.62
C SER A 134 -2.06 -22.56 -29.94
N ILE A 135 -1.69 -23.75 -29.45
CA ILE A 135 -0.37 -24.33 -29.71
C ILE A 135 -0.12 -24.42 -31.24
N GLU A 136 -1.20 -24.43 -32.02
CA GLU A 136 -1.25 -24.34 -33.47
C GLU A 136 -0.61 -23.05 -34.04
N ASP A 137 -0.70 -21.91 -33.32
CA ASP A 137 -0.10 -20.65 -33.74
C ASP A 137 1.38 -20.52 -33.34
N THR A 138 1.84 -21.27 -32.33
CA THR A 138 3.27 -21.26 -31.92
C THR A 138 4.16 -22.09 -32.82
N GLY A 139 3.64 -23.13 -33.48
CA GLY A 139 4.40 -23.91 -34.45
C GLY A 139 4.92 -23.03 -35.58
N THR A 140 4.04 -22.26 -36.21
CA THR A 140 4.36 -21.40 -37.37
C THR A 140 5.40 -20.33 -37.03
N ALA A 141 5.28 -19.66 -35.88
CA ALA A 141 6.21 -18.61 -35.46
C ALA A 141 7.62 -19.14 -35.12
N ILE A 142 7.71 -20.36 -34.57
CA ILE A 142 8.99 -21.01 -34.25
C ILE A 142 9.70 -21.50 -35.52
N TYR A 143 8.97 -22.04 -36.50
CA TYR A 143 9.55 -22.47 -37.78
C TYR A 143 10.08 -21.29 -38.63
N GLN A 144 9.50 -20.10 -38.48
CA GLN A 144 9.91 -18.90 -39.23
C GLN A 144 11.11 -18.18 -38.62
N THR A 145 11.38 -18.36 -37.33
CA THR A 145 12.48 -17.69 -36.61
C THR A 145 13.77 -18.52 -36.58
N LEU A 146 13.69 -19.83 -36.76
CA LEU A 146 14.86 -20.73 -36.77
C LEU A 146 15.39 -21.07 -38.18
N SER A 147 14.80 -20.53 -39.25
CA SER A 147 15.23 -20.80 -40.62
C SER A 147 15.74 -19.55 -41.35
N PRO A 148 16.99 -19.15 -41.06
CA PRO A 148 17.82 -18.70 -42.18
C PRO A 148 19.15 -19.45 -42.36
N HIS A 149 19.56 -20.44 -41.53
CA HIS A 149 20.98 -20.84 -41.52
C HIS A 149 21.41 -22.31 -41.35
N SER A 150 20.57 -23.32 -41.61
CA SER A 150 20.99 -24.72 -41.47
C SER A 150 20.88 -25.54 -42.75
N HIS A 151 21.55 -25.12 -43.82
CA HIS A 151 21.76 -25.94 -45.02
C HIS A 151 22.96 -26.90 -44.94
N SER A 152 23.58 -27.12 -43.78
CA SER A 152 24.88 -27.84 -43.73
C SER A 152 24.86 -29.31 -43.30
N LEU A 153 23.74 -29.89 -42.81
CA LEU A 153 23.78 -31.25 -42.22
C LEU A 153 22.78 -32.27 -42.79
N THR A 154 22.41 -32.18 -44.08
CA THR A 154 21.68 -33.26 -44.77
C THR A 154 22.61 -34.29 -45.44
N ALA A 155 23.93 -34.20 -45.24
CA ALA A 155 24.92 -34.99 -45.99
C ALA A 155 25.43 -36.28 -45.30
N LEU A 156 24.89 -36.72 -44.15
CA LEU A 156 25.40 -37.91 -43.43
C LEU A 156 24.33 -38.94 -43.01
N SER A 157 23.17 -38.99 -43.70
CA SER A 157 22.11 -39.97 -43.41
C SER A 157 22.07 -41.17 -44.38
N GLN A 158 23.07 -41.37 -45.23
CA GLN A 158 23.17 -42.55 -46.10
C GLN A 158 24.36 -43.43 -45.70
N SER A 159 24.26 -44.08 -44.54
CA SER A 159 24.82 -45.41 -44.28
C SER A 159 24.68 -45.72 -42.80
N ILE A 160 23.78 -46.63 -42.45
CA ILE A 160 23.97 -47.72 -41.48
C ILE A 160 22.66 -48.52 -41.51
N ASP A 161 22.77 -49.74 -42.00
CA ASP A 161 21.68 -50.64 -42.33
C ASP A 161 20.90 -51.15 -41.11
N HIS A 162 19.63 -51.46 -41.38
CA HIS A 162 18.70 -52.17 -40.51
C HIS A 162 19.07 -53.65 -40.41
N SER A 163 19.56 -54.12 -39.26
CA SER A 163 19.46 -55.55 -38.90
C SER A 163 19.74 -55.81 -37.41
N ALA A 164 18.95 -56.73 -36.85
CA ALA A 164 19.00 -57.33 -35.51
C ALA A 164 18.15 -56.62 -34.43
N LEU A 165 16.86 -56.98 -34.31
CA LEU A 165 16.31 -58.09 -33.50
C LEU A 165 16.07 -57.73 -32.02
N THR A 166 14.79 -57.85 -31.64
CA THR A 166 14.23 -58.39 -30.38
C THR A 166 14.31 -57.57 -29.08
N LEU A 167 13.10 -57.22 -28.59
CA LEU A 167 12.75 -57.02 -27.16
C LEU A 167 12.93 -58.34 -26.38
N PRO A 168 13.17 -58.33 -25.05
CA PRO A 168 12.02 -58.43 -24.13
C PRO A 168 12.15 -57.74 -22.74
N HIS A 169 10.98 -57.37 -22.21
CA HIS A 169 10.50 -57.42 -20.82
C HIS A 169 11.42 -57.10 -19.62
N GLY A 170 10.91 -56.21 -18.73
CA GLY A 170 11.08 -56.43 -17.28
C GLY A 170 11.01 -55.18 -16.39
N GLY A 171 9.90 -55.05 -15.65
CA GLY A 171 9.93 -54.69 -14.22
C GLY A 171 10.02 -53.20 -13.82
N ASN A 172 8.88 -52.62 -13.48
CA ASN A 172 8.81 -51.55 -12.47
C ASN A 172 8.98 -52.15 -11.06
N PRO A 173 9.65 -51.45 -10.14
CA PRO A 173 9.17 -51.41 -8.77
C PRO A 173 9.06 -49.99 -8.19
N LYS A 174 7.94 -49.79 -7.49
CA LYS A 174 7.57 -48.65 -6.65
C LYS A 174 8.55 -48.47 -5.48
N LEU A 175 8.87 -47.22 -5.16
CA LEU A 175 9.53 -46.80 -3.91
C LEU A 175 8.50 -46.69 -2.76
N PRO A 176 8.75 -47.25 -1.55
CA PRO A 176 7.85 -47.12 -0.41
C PRO A 176 8.15 -45.91 0.48
N MET A 177 7.07 -45.29 0.97
CA MET A 177 7.05 -44.28 2.02
C MET A 177 7.46 -44.87 3.38
N ALA A 178 8.33 -44.18 4.11
CA ALA A 178 8.63 -44.45 5.51
C ALA A 178 7.87 -43.48 6.42
N ALA A 179 7.00 -44.02 7.29
CA ALA A 179 6.46 -43.34 8.45
C ALA A 179 7.36 -43.61 9.66
N THR A 180 7.60 -42.61 10.49
CA THR A 180 8.24 -42.78 11.80
C THR A 180 7.28 -42.27 12.87
N GLN A 181 6.65 -43.20 13.58
CA GLN A 181 6.15 -43.00 14.93
C GLN A 181 7.25 -43.43 15.90
N SER A 182 7.50 -42.65 16.96
CA SER A 182 7.94 -43.22 18.24
C SER A 182 7.66 -42.27 19.40
N SER A 183 7.01 -42.82 20.41
CA SER A 183 6.55 -42.23 21.65
C SER A 183 7.68 -41.86 22.62
N ARG A 184 7.52 -40.74 23.34
CA ARG A 184 7.36 -40.70 24.80
C ARG A 184 6.98 -39.30 25.27
#